data_AF-A0A954JTM0-F1
#
_entry.id   AF-A0A954JTM0-F1
#
_cell.length_a   1.000
_cell.length_b   1.000
_cell.length_c   1.000
_cell.angle_alpha   90.00
_cell.angle_beta   90.00
_cell.angle_gamma   90.00
#
_symmetry.space_group_name_H-M   'P 1'
#
loop_
_entity.id
_entity.type
_entity.pdbx_description
1 polymer ?
#
loop_
_entity_poly.entity_id
_entity_poly.type
_entity_poly.pdbx_seq_one_letter_code
_entity_poly.pdbx_strand_id
1 'polypeptide(L)'
;MQVRLRFILVLLVSFFAQSLHAAEIEPPVAAKTPEQLAVEGLRRFWTNLQTNKDGSVRLVRLSKPHVTLEALAHLEQFPQLDYLALVCPHIGDEALQHIRELTNLDTLMLSESAVSDAGLSCLQKLNKLERLYLDDTKVTDAGLRQLSSLKQLRVLSLRDLNITDQGMQALADLENLEILFLSGTKVSDAGLKLLSSLKNLKILYLARTEITGSQLSSLKSLKSLEYLALNRTKIEPIAVEALSDLTQLKGLELKFTSLPASALQQIKSKLEKTNVFSDAKTDASTVPSLFSDSDSIPLKAVLPPIQERIAAGEKVTPNFQQHVIPLLGRLGCNSRNCHGSFQGRGGFQLSMFGYDFKLDHDNLLKRIDKEHPEQSLVLNKPTSEDEHEGGLRLPPGGWEQSLLRRWISAGAQTIDKTSPRFVRLEVTPQQVVFSEKGESVPLKAIAVWSDGTREDVTCLTRFESKDDSVAEVTPEGTI
;
A
#
# COMPACT_ATOMS: atom_id res chain seq x y z
N MET A 1 -102.07 -11.85 -37.59
CA MET A 1 -101.18 -12.30 -36.51
C MET A 1 -99.97 -11.37 -36.47
N GLN A 2 -99.88 -10.59 -35.39
CA GLN A 2 -98.79 -9.75 -34.86
C GLN A 2 -97.83 -8.91 -35.74
N VAL A 3 -97.99 -7.60 -35.54
CA VAL A 3 -97.06 -6.47 -35.63
C VAL A 3 -95.92 -6.60 -34.62
N ARG A 4 -94.72 -6.05 -34.90
CA ARG A 4 -93.88 -5.37 -33.89
C ARG A 4 -92.88 -4.37 -34.46
N LEU A 5 -92.86 -3.18 -33.85
CA LEU A 5 -92.07 -1.98 -34.12
C LEU A 5 -91.37 -1.56 -32.81
N ARG A 6 -90.17 -0.95 -32.92
CA ARG A 6 -89.42 -0.11 -31.94
C ARG A 6 -88.79 -0.84 -30.73
N PHE A 7 -87.61 -0.46 -30.20
CA PHE A 7 -87.18 0.88 -29.75
C PHE A 7 -85.65 1.08 -29.73
N ILE A 8 -85.26 2.36 -29.86
CA ILE A 8 -83.95 2.95 -29.56
C ILE A 8 -83.87 3.24 -28.04
N LEU A 9 -82.72 3.00 -27.41
CA LEU A 9 -82.39 3.61 -26.11
C LEU A 9 -80.92 4.08 -26.12
N VAL A 10 -80.75 5.38 -25.92
CA VAL A 10 -79.48 6.11 -25.73
C VAL A 10 -79.10 6.01 -24.25
N LEU A 11 -77.85 5.65 -23.95
CA LEU A 11 -77.31 5.72 -22.59
C LEU A 11 -76.22 6.81 -22.53
N LEU A 12 -76.54 7.85 -21.77
CA LEU A 12 -75.62 8.91 -21.33
C LEU A 12 -74.63 8.32 -20.31
N VAL A 13 -73.33 8.51 -20.55
CA VAL A 13 -72.29 8.40 -19.52
C VAL A 13 -71.56 9.72 -19.44
N SER A 14 -71.64 10.32 -18.25
CA SER A 14 -71.10 11.62 -17.89
C SER A 14 -69.58 11.68 -18.04
N PHE A 15 -69.07 12.70 -18.74
CA PHE A 15 -67.66 13.06 -18.76
C PHE A 15 -67.26 13.65 -17.40
N PHE A 16 -66.47 12.91 -16.62
CA PHE A 16 -65.56 13.54 -15.67
C PHE A 16 -64.34 14.03 -16.46
N ALA A 17 -64.17 15.35 -16.55
CA ALA A 17 -62.93 15.95 -17.02
C ALA A 17 -61.84 15.69 -15.97
N GLN A 18 -61.11 14.59 -16.11
CA GLN A 18 -59.78 14.49 -15.50
C GLN A 18 -58.83 15.36 -16.33
N SER A 19 -58.10 16.25 -15.66
CA SER A 19 -56.99 16.95 -16.28
C SER A 19 -55.98 15.91 -16.76
N LEU A 20 -55.86 15.77 -18.08
CA LEU A 20 -54.66 15.21 -18.70
C LEU A 20 -53.51 16.12 -18.27
N HIS A 21 -52.78 15.71 -17.23
CA HIS A 21 -51.41 16.16 -17.08
C HIS A 21 -50.71 15.75 -18.37
N ALA A 22 -50.32 16.75 -19.16
CA ALA A 22 -49.34 16.53 -20.20
C ALA A 22 -48.14 15.88 -19.50
N ALA A 23 -47.87 14.62 -19.84
CA ALA A 23 -46.63 13.98 -19.45
C ALA A 23 -45.52 14.90 -19.97
N GLU A 24 -44.81 15.55 -19.04
CA GLU A 24 -43.58 16.25 -19.37
C GLU A 24 -42.70 15.23 -20.08
N ILE A 25 -42.50 15.44 -21.38
CA ILE A 25 -41.54 14.69 -22.16
C ILE A 25 -40.20 15.07 -21.54
N GLU A 26 -39.62 14.15 -20.75
CA GLU A 26 -38.28 14.35 -20.19
C GLU A 26 -37.35 14.79 -21.32
N PRO A 27 -36.51 15.82 -21.09
CA PRO A 27 -35.57 16.27 -22.11
C PRO A 27 -34.72 15.08 -22.56
N PRO A 28 -34.40 14.96 -23.86
CA PRO A 28 -33.66 13.82 -24.38
C PRO A 28 -32.37 13.62 -23.57
N VAL A 29 -32.18 12.41 -23.06
CA VAL A 29 -30.97 12.02 -22.32
C VAL A 29 -29.76 12.44 -23.16
N ALA A 30 -28.95 13.36 -22.63
CA ALA A 30 -27.79 13.88 -23.33
C ALA A 30 -26.90 12.70 -23.77
N ALA A 31 -26.45 12.72 -25.03
CA ALA A 31 -25.57 11.68 -25.56
C ALA A 31 -24.29 11.62 -24.72
N LYS A 32 -23.90 10.41 -24.30
CA LYS A 32 -22.71 10.20 -23.47
C LYS A 32 -21.45 10.61 -24.23
N THR A 33 -20.53 11.27 -23.54
CA THR A 33 -19.21 11.60 -24.09
C THR A 33 -18.36 10.34 -24.30
N PRO A 34 -17.32 10.37 -25.16
CA PRO A 34 -16.38 9.25 -25.30
C PRO A 34 -15.75 8.81 -23.97
N GLU A 35 -15.43 9.78 -23.10
CA GLU A 35 -14.92 9.54 -21.76
C GLU A 35 -15.96 8.83 -20.87
N GLN A 36 -17.24 9.23 -20.91
CA GLN A 36 -18.31 8.54 -20.17
C GLN A 36 -18.53 7.10 -20.68
N LEU A 37 -18.42 6.87 -21.98
CA LEU A 37 -18.48 5.52 -22.56
C LEU A 37 -17.27 4.67 -22.16
N ALA A 38 -16.08 5.26 -22.12
CA ALA A 38 -14.87 4.61 -21.64
C ALA A 38 -14.96 4.23 -20.15
N VAL A 39 -15.55 5.09 -19.33
CA VAL A 39 -15.90 4.77 -17.94
C VAL A 39 -16.86 3.56 -17.92
N GLU A 40 -17.89 3.51 -18.75
CA GLU A 40 -18.77 2.34 -18.76
C GLU A 40 -18.07 1.04 -19.18
N GLY A 41 -17.18 1.12 -20.18
CA GLY A 41 -16.37 0.00 -20.64
C GLY A 41 -15.40 -0.54 -19.58
N LEU A 42 -14.83 0.35 -18.75
CA LEU A 42 -13.89 -0.04 -17.70
C LEU A 42 -14.55 -0.46 -16.37
N ARG A 43 -15.86 -0.29 -16.21
CA ARG A 43 -16.58 -0.45 -14.92
C ARG A 43 -16.36 -1.80 -14.24
N ARG A 44 -16.20 -2.87 -15.02
CA ARG A 44 -15.98 -4.23 -14.49
C ARG A 44 -14.53 -4.47 -14.09
N PHE A 45 -13.59 -3.65 -14.57
CA PHE A 45 -12.16 -3.89 -14.48
C PHE A 45 -11.45 -3.01 -13.44
N TRP A 46 -11.88 -1.75 -13.24
CA TRP A 46 -11.23 -0.90 -12.23
C TRP A 46 -11.52 -1.35 -10.82
N THR A 47 -10.55 -1.08 -9.95
CA THR A 47 -10.68 -1.15 -8.49
C THR A 47 -10.85 0.24 -7.88
N ASN A 48 -10.43 1.29 -8.60
CA ASN A 48 -10.66 2.68 -8.22
C ASN A 48 -10.70 3.55 -9.47
N LEU A 49 -11.62 4.51 -9.51
CA LEU A 49 -11.69 5.56 -10.52
C LEU A 49 -12.12 6.85 -9.82
N GLN A 50 -11.40 7.94 -10.07
CA GLN A 50 -11.75 9.26 -9.52
C GLN A 50 -11.77 10.30 -10.62
N THR A 51 -12.62 11.30 -10.42
CA THR A 51 -12.78 12.42 -11.33
C THR A 51 -12.30 13.72 -10.67
N ASN A 52 -11.92 14.68 -11.50
CA ASN A 52 -11.76 16.07 -11.13
C ASN A 52 -13.12 16.71 -10.83
N LYS A 53 -13.11 17.94 -10.28
CA LYS A 53 -14.33 18.71 -10.01
C LYS A 53 -15.16 19.00 -11.27
N ASP A 54 -14.51 19.05 -12.44
CA ASP A 54 -15.14 19.26 -13.74
C ASP A 54 -15.71 17.96 -14.36
N GLY A 55 -15.55 16.82 -13.68
CA GLY A 55 -16.03 15.52 -14.13
C GLY A 55 -15.04 14.70 -14.97
N SER A 56 -13.91 15.27 -15.39
CA SER A 56 -12.88 14.53 -16.14
C SER A 56 -12.21 13.46 -15.28
N VAL A 57 -11.84 12.32 -15.87
CA VAL A 57 -11.17 11.22 -15.15
C VAL A 57 -9.73 11.60 -14.87
N ARG A 58 -9.34 11.57 -13.59
CA ARG A 58 -7.99 11.92 -13.13
C ARG A 58 -7.18 10.73 -12.64
N LEU A 59 -7.86 9.73 -12.07
CA LEU A 59 -7.22 8.56 -11.47
C LEU A 59 -7.92 7.29 -11.92
N VAL A 60 -7.12 6.31 -12.35
CA VAL A 60 -7.59 4.96 -12.66
C VAL A 60 -6.65 3.93 -12.02
N ARG A 61 -7.23 2.96 -11.32
CA ARG A 61 -6.50 1.77 -10.82
C ARG A 61 -7.15 0.51 -11.38
N LEU A 62 -6.35 -0.30 -12.05
CA LEU A 62 -6.68 -1.61 -12.58
C LEU A 62 -5.81 -2.64 -11.85
N SER A 63 -6.44 -3.58 -11.16
CA SER A 63 -5.74 -4.64 -10.41
C SER A 63 -6.49 -5.96 -10.40
N LYS A 64 -7.50 -6.11 -11.26
CA LYS A 64 -8.26 -7.35 -11.37
C LYS A 64 -7.51 -8.30 -12.30
N PRO A 65 -7.53 -9.62 -12.04
CA PRO A 65 -6.79 -10.60 -12.85
C PRO A 65 -7.29 -10.72 -14.29
N HIS A 66 -8.51 -10.25 -14.58
CA HIS A 66 -9.16 -10.39 -15.89
C HIS A 66 -9.22 -9.08 -16.70
N VAL A 67 -8.40 -8.06 -16.39
CA VAL A 67 -8.30 -6.84 -17.20
C VAL A 67 -7.81 -7.21 -18.61
N THR A 68 -8.56 -6.92 -19.67
CA THR A 68 -8.15 -7.28 -21.04
C THR A 68 -7.45 -6.13 -21.76
N LEU A 69 -6.76 -6.41 -22.86
CA LEU A 69 -6.12 -5.37 -23.68
C LEU A 69 -7.15 -4.42 -24.29
N GLU A 70 -8.30 -4.96 -24.73
CA GLU A 70 -9.40 -4.15 -25.26
C GLU A 70 -9.94 -3.18 -24.21
N ALA A 71 -9.96 -3.59 -22.94
CA ALA A 71 -10.34 -2.71 -21.85
C ALA A 71 -9.34 -1.55 -21.70
N LEU A 72 -8.04 -1.79 -21.89
CA LEU A 72 -6.99 -0.77 -21.77
C LEU A 72 -7.07 0.31 -22.86
N ALA A 73 -7.62 0.00 -24.03
CA ALA A 73 -7.85 1.00 -25.08
C ALA A 73 -8.77 2.15 -24.62
N HIS A 74 -9.63 1.91 -23.63
CA HIS A 74 -10.46 2.98 -23.04
C HIS A 74 -9.65 4.07 -22.33
N LEU A 75 -8.41 3.77 -21.89
CA LEU A 75 -7.54 4.76 -21.23
C LEU A 75 -7.19 5.94 -22.16
N GLU A 76 -7.19 5.72 -23.47
CA GLU A 76 -6.96 6.78 -24.48
C GLU A 76 -7.98 7.91 -24.41
N GLN A 77 -9.16 7.66 -23.82
CA GLN A 77 -10.24 8.64 -23.68
C GLN A 77 -10.11 9.49 -22.41
N PHE A 78 -9.02 9.35 -21.63
CA PHE A 78 -8.79 10.09 -20.39
C PHE A 78 -7.59 11.06 -20.51
N PRO A 79 -7.68 12.13 -21.31
CA PRO A 79 -6.55 13.04 -21.54
C PRO A 79 -6.11 13.82 -20.29
N GLN A 80 -6.96 13.92 -19.27
CA GLN A 80 -6.65 14.57 -17.99
C GLN A 80 -6.11 13.60 -16.93
N LEU A 81 -5.93 12.32 -17.26
CA LEU A 81 -5.44 11.31 -16.33
C LEU A 81 -4.07 11.69 -15.77
N ASP A 82 -4.00 11.88 -14.45
CA ASP A 82 -2.79 12.22 -13.71
C ASP A 82 -2.20 11.01 -12.97
N TYR A 83 -3.03 10.01 -12.65
CA TYR A 83 -2.64 8.81 -11.94
C TYR A 83 -3.15 7.56 -12.64
N LEU A 84 -2.24 6.67 -13.00
CA LEU A 84 -2.56 5.33 -13.49
C LEU A 84 -1.82 4.26 -12.70
N ALA A 85 -2.54 3.23 -12.27
CA ALA A 85 -1.97 2.01 -11.74
C ALA A 85 -2.49 0.79 -12.50
N LEU A 86 -1.58 0.05 -13.12
CA LEU A 86 -1.81 -1.24 -13.78
C LEU A 86 -1.03 -2.30 -13.00
N VAL A 87 -1.69 -2.95 -12.05
CA VAL A 87 -1.09 -3.99 -11.19
C VAL A 87 -1.73 -5.32 -11.55
N CYS A 88 -1.32 -5.87 -12.69
CA CYS A 88 -1.87 -7.07 -13.28
C CYS A 88 -0.71 -7.89 -13.89
N PRO A 89 -0.44 -9.11 -13.40
CA PRO A 89 0.73 -9.90 -13.83
C PRO A 89 0.79 -10.18 -15.34
N HIS A 90 -0.37 -10.27 -16.00
CA HIS A 90 -0.46 -10.57 -17.43
C HIS A 90 -0.37 -9.34 -18.34
N ILE A 91 -0.37 -8.11 -17.79
CA ILE A 91 -0.24 -6.89 -18.60
C ILE A 91 1.21 -6.71 -19.04
N GLY A 92 1.45 -6.74 -20.36
CA GLY A 92 2.76 -6.55 -20.98
C GLY A 92 2.94 -5.19 -21.64
N ASP A 93 3.89 -5.12 -22.57
CA ASP A 93 4.30 -3.90 -23.27
C ASP A 93 3.19 -3.29 -24.14
N GLU A 94 2.26 -4.12 -24.62
CA GLU A 94 1.10 -3.73 -25.41
C GLU A 94 0.21 -2.70 -24.68
N ALA A 95 0.10 -2.80 -23.35
CA ALA A 95 -0.66 -1.85 -22.56
C ALA A 95 -0.08 -0.43 -22.61
N LEU A 96 1.24 -0.32 -22.75
CA LEU A 96 1.92 0.98 -22.77
C LEU A 96 1.66 1.76 -24.07
N GLN A 97 1.23 1.07 -25.13
CA GLN A 97 0.81 1.73 -26.37
C GLN A 97 -0.42 2.61 -26.15
N HIS A 98 -1.36 2.17 -25.31
CA HIS A 98 -2.61 2.89 -25.03
C HIS A 98 -2.43 4.11 -24.11
N ILE A 99 -1.26 4.27 -23.48
CA ILE A 99 -1.00 5.37 -22.54
C ILE A 99 0.08 6.35 -23.02
N ARG A 100 0.71 6.09 -24.17
CA ARG A 100 1.85 6.88 -24.67
C ARG A 100 1.55 8.36 -24.97
N GLU A 101 0.27 8.69 -25.20
CA GLU A 101 -0.19 10.06 -25.45
C GLU A 101 -0.83 10.70 -24.20
N LEU A 102 -0.89 10.00 -23.06
CA LEU A 102 -1.46 10.52 -21.81
C LEU A 102 -0.45 11.43 -21.07
N THR A 103 -0.05 12.51 -21.73
CA THR A 103 1.02 13.41 -21.28
C THR A 103 0.72 14.18 -19.99
N ASN A 104 -0.49 14.06 -19.44
CA ASN A 104 -0.84 14.62 -18.14
C ASN A 104 -0.47 13.72 -16.94
N LEU A 105 -0.05 12.47 -17.19
CA LEU A 105 0.31 11.53 -16.14
C LEU A 105 1.46 12.07 -15.28
N ASP A 106 1.19 12.17 -13.98
CA ASP A 106 2.19 12.42 -12.94
C ASP A 106 2.66 11.12 -12.27
N THR A 107 1.78 10.10 -12.22
CA THR A 107 2.05 8.81 -11.58
C THR A 107 1.69 7.65 -12.47
N LEU A 108 2.64 6.73 -12.58
CA LEU A 108 2.47 5.46 -13.25
C LEU A 108 2.97 4.32 -12.37
N MET A 109 2.09 3.41 -12.01
CA MET A 109 2.43 2.18 -11.29
C MET A 109 2.24 0.97 -12.21
N LEU A 110 3.33 0.25 -12.47
CA LEU A 110 3.38 -0.95 -13.29
C LEU A 110 4.02 -2.12 -12.53
N SER A 111 4.20 -1.99 -11.21
CA SER A 111 4.78 -3.05 -10.39
C SER A 111 4.01 -4.36 -10.56
N GLU A 112 4.73 -5.49 -10.55
CA GLU A 112 4.17 -6.84 -10.68
C GLU A 112 3.42 -7.05 -12.00
N SER A 113 3.92 -6.46 -13.10
CA SER A 113 3.39 -6.63 -14.45
C SER A 113 4.42 -7.28 -15.38
N ALA A 114 3.98 -7.76 -16.55
CA ALA A 114 4.84 -8.37 -17.56
C ALA A 114 5.59 -7.35 -18.45
N VAL A 115 5.53 -6.05 -18.13
CA VAL A 115 6.24 -4.97 -18.85
C VAL A 115 7.75 -5.25 -18.90
N SER A 116 8.34 -5.03 -20.07
CA SER A 116 9.75 -5.24 -20.39
C SER A 116 10.43 -3.96 -20.90
N ASP A 117 11.70 -4.07 -21.28
CA ASP A 117 12.47 -2.97 -21.87
C ASP A 117 11.81 -2.35 -23.11
N ALA A 118 11.11 -3.15 -23.91
CA ALA A 118 10.48 -2.68 -25.13
C ALA A 118 9.31 -1.71 -24.83
N GLY A 119 8.52 -2.00 -23.79
CA GLY A 119 7.40 -1.16 -23.38
C GLY A 119 7.82 0.22 -22.89
N LEU A 120 8.98 0.34 -22.23
CA LEU A 120 9.44 1.62 -21.67
C LEU A 120 9.69 2.71 -22.73
N SER A 121 9.91 2.32 -23.99
CA SER A 121 9.99 3.27 -25.11
C SER A 121 8.72 4.11 -25.30
N CYS A 122 7.56 3.59 -24.88
CA CYS A 122 6.28 4.29 -24.95
C CYS A 122 6.16 5.45 -23.95
N LEU A 123 7.01 5.48 -22.92
CA LEU A 123 6.91 6.46 -21.85
C LEU A 123 7.60 7.79 -22.20
N GLN A 124 8.40 7.86 -23.26
CA GLN A 124 9.30 8.99 -23.55
C GLN A 124 8.60 10.36 -23.65
N LYS A 125 7.32 10.38 -24.05
CA LYS A 125 6.49 11.59 -24.16
C LYS A 125 5.83 12.03 -22.85
N LEU A 126 5.84 11.20 -21.81
CA LEU A 126 5.18 11.46 -20.52
C LEU A 126 6.05 12.41 -19.67
N ASN A 127 6.31 13.60 -20.20
CA ASN A 127 7.26 14.56 -19.64
C ASN A 127 6.81 15.18 -18.31
N LYS A 128 5.56 14.99 -17.88
CA LYS A 128 5.05 15.37 -16.56
C LYS A 128 5.19 14.27 -15.50
N LEU A 129 5.68 13.09 -15.88
CA LEU A 129 5.74 11.95 -14.97
C LEU A 129 6.74 12.23 -13.82
N GLU A 130 6.23 12.30 -12.60
CA GLU A 130 7.00 12.51 -11.38
C GLU A 130 7.28 11.19 -10.64
N ARG A 131 6.39 10.21 -10.77
CA ARG A 131 6.42 8.97 -9.96
C ARG A 131 6.23 7.74 -10.83
N LEU A 132 7.26 6.90 -10.90
CA LEU A 132 7.27 5.66 -11.68
C LEU A 132 7.64 4.45 -10.80
N TYR A 133 6.80 3.42 -10.82
CA TYR A 133 7.02 2.17 -10.07
C TYR A 133 7.05 0.98 -11.04
N LEU A 134 8.17 0.26 -11.04
CA LEU A 134 8.47 -0.85 -11.94
C LEU A 134 8.92 -2.10 -11.17
N ASP A 135 8.60 -2.20 -9.88
CA ASP A 135 9.06 -3.31 -9.03
C ASP A 135 8.59 -4.65 -9.61
N ASP A 136 9.45 -5.67 -9.58
CA ASP A 136 9.10 -7.04 -10.02
C ASP A 136 8.48 -7.09 -11.43
N THR A 137 9.10 -6.38 -12.37
CA THR A 137 8.80 -6.40 -13.82
C THR A 137 9.94 -7.08 -14.59
N LYS A 138 9.87 -7.10 -15.92
CA LYS A 138 10.92 -7.68 -16.79
C LYS A 138 11.93 -6.65 -17.28
N VAL A 139 11.95 -5.46 -16.68
CA VAL A 139 12.86 -4.37 -17.04
C VAL A 139 14.30 -4.68 -16.63
N THR A 140 15.25 -4.36 -17.50
CA THR A 140 16.70 -4.51 -17.34
C THR A 140 17.42 -3.18 -17.56
N ASP A 141 18.76 -3.20 -17.53
CA ASP A 141 19.61 -2.03 -17.84
C ASP A 141 19.31 -1.40 -19.21
N ALA A 142 18.86 -2.19 -20.20
CA ALA A 142 18.53 -1.69 -21.52
C ALA A 142 17.28 -0.81 -21.51
N GLY A 143 16.25 -1.19 -20.73
CA GLY A 143 15.02 -0.42 -20.58
C GLY A 143 15.24 0.89 -19.84
N LEU A 144 16.12 0.93 -18.83
CA LEU A 144 16.40 2.17 -18.08
C LEU A 144 16.90 3.32 -18.97
N ARG A 145 17.59 3.01 -20.08
CA ARG A 145 18.04 4.04 -21.05
C ARG A 145 16.88 4.83 -21.64
N GLN A 146 15.70 4.22 -21.75
CA GLN A 146 14.48 4.85 -22.26
C GLN A 146 13.89 5.89 -21.29
N LEU A 147 14.25 5.83 -20.00
CA LEU A 147 13.75 6.73 -18.97
C LEU A 147 14.51 8.06 -18.92
N SER A 148 15.65 8.17 -19.62
CA SER A 148 16.54 9.34 -19.57
C SER A 148 15.87 10.66 -19.99
N SER A 149 14.78 10.62 -20.77
CA SER A 149 14.00 11.80 -21.15
C SER A 149 13.02 12.29 -20.08
N LEU A 150 12.72 11.47 -19.06
CA LEU A 150 11.72 11.74 -18.02
C LEU A 150 12.30 12.63 -16.91
N LYS A 151 12.73 13.83 -17.29
CA LYS A 151 13.47 14.76 -16.41
C LYS A 151 12.68 15.25 -15.20
N GLN A 152 11.35 15.07 -15.17
CA GLN A 152 10.51 15.43 -14.02
C GLN A 152 10.41 14.32 -12.96
N LEU A 153 11.03 13.15 -13.18
CA LEU A 153 10.98 12.05 -12.21
C LEU A 153 11.59 12.47 -10.87
N ARG A 154 10.79 12.27 -9.82
CA ARG A 154 11.14 12.51 -8.41
C ARG A 154 11.16 11.20 -7.61
N VAL A 155 10.32 10.24 -7.98
CA VAL A 155 10.26 8.92 -7.34
C VAL A 155 10.40 7.84 -8.40
N LEU A 156 11.40 6.97 -8.24
CA LEU A 156 11.61 5.81 -9.10
C LEU A 156 11.80 4.56 -8.24
N SER A 157 11.00 3.53 -8.50
CA SER A 157 11.09 2.25 -7.82
C SER A 157 11.42 1.13 -8.80
N LEU A 158 12.53 0.43 -8.55
CA LEU A 158 13.14 -0.60 -9.40
C LEU A 158 13.47 -1.86 -8.58
N ARG A 159 12.66 -2.17 -7.56
CA ARG A 159 12.97 -3.25 -6.62
C ARG A 159 12.85 -4.62 -7.28
N ASP A 160 13.72 -5.53 -6.85
CA ASP A 160 13.73 -6.94 -7.25
C ASP A 160 13.82 -7.13 -8.78
N LEU A 161 14.53 -6.22 -9.47
CA LEU A 161 14.83 -6.28 -10.90
C LEU A 161 16.27 -6.73 -11.20
N ASN A 162 16.52 -7.20 -12.41
CA ASN A 162 17.86 -7.53 -12.90
C ASN A 162 18.63 -6.29 -13.39
N ILE A 163 18.74 -5.28 -12.52
CA ILE A 163 19.48 -4.04 -12.77
C ILE A 163 20.91 -4.15 -12.23
N THR A 164 21.88 -3.70 -13.02
CA THR A 164 23.31 -3.67 -12.68
C THR A 164 23.86 -2.25 -12.73
N ASP A 165 25.17 -2.10 -12.54
CA ASP A 165 25.87 -0.82 -12.65
C ASP A 165 25.71 -0.16 -14.03
N GLN A 166 25.51 -0.96 -15.09
CA GLN A 166 25.28 -0.41 -16.44
C GLN A 166 23.97 0.40 -16.52
N GLY A 167 22.93 -0.03 -15.82
CA GLY A 167 21.65 0.66 -15.75
C GLY A 167 21.74 1.99 -14.99
N MET A 168 22.63 2.09 -14.00
CA MET A 168 22.79 3.31 -13.20
C MET A 168 23.27 4.51 -14.01
N GLN A 169 23.99 4.28 -15.11
CA GLN A 169 24.41 5.36 -16.02
C GLN A 169 23.21 6.12 -16.60
N ALA A 170 22.08 5.44 -16.87
CA ALA A 170 20.88 6.07 -17.40
C ALA A 170 20.13 6.90 -16.34
N LEU A 171 20.29 6.56 -15.06
CA LEU A 171 19.65 7.28 -13.95
C LEU A 171 20.42 8.54 -13.55
N ALA A 172 21.71 8.62 -13.86
CA ALA A 172 22.58 9.74 -13.49
C ALA A 172 22.12 11.11 -14.03
N ASP A 173 21.35 11.12 -15.13
CA ASP A 173 20.82 12.32 -15.76
C ASP A 173 19.40 12.70 -15.28
N LEU A 174 18.83 11.96 -14.31
CA LEU A 174 17.52 12.25 -13.72
C LEU A 174 17.69 13.14 -12.48
N GLU A 175 18.20 14.34 -12.70
CA GLU A 175 18.67 15.26 -11.65
C GLU A 175 17.61 15.66 -10.61
N ASN A 176 16.31 15.53 -10.93
CA ASN A 176 15.20 15.81 -10.04
C ASN A 176 14.80 14.64 -9.13
N LEU A 177 15.46 13.48 -9.22
CA LEU A 177 15.17 12.33 -8.36
C LEU A 177 15.38 12.67 -6.89
N GLU A 178 14.34 12.43 -6.08
CA GLU A 178 14.34 12.59 -4.63
C GLU A 178 14.32 11.24 -3.91
N ILE A 179 13.66 10.23 -4.48
CA ILE A 179 13.49 8.91 -3.87
C ILE A 179 13.81 7.84 -4.90
N LEU A 180 14.76 6.97 -4.57
CA LEU A 180 15.18 5.86 -5.43
C LEU A 180 15.19 4.55 -4.65
N PHE A 181 14.42 3.57 -5.15
CA PHE A 181 14.41 2.21 -4.61
C PHE A 181 15.12 1.25 -5.57
N LEU A 182 16.23 0.67 -5.11
CA LEU A 182 17.06 -0.30 -5.83
C LEU A 182 17.21 -1.62 -5.05
N SER A 183 16.40 -1.82 -4.02
CA SER A 183 16.51 -3.03 -3.18
C SER A 183 16.32 -4.30 -4.00
N GLY A 184 17.15 -5.32 -3.80
CA GLY A 184 17.07 -6.60 -4.53
C GLY A 184 17.65 -6.56 -5.94
N THR A 185 18.36 -5.51 -6.32
CA THR A 185 19.09 -5.41 -7.60
C THR A 185 20.55 -5.86 -7.46
N LYS A 186 21.27 -5.94 -8.58
CA LYS A 186 22.70 -6.33 -8.65
C LYS A 186 23.65 -5.12 -8.69
N VAL A 187 23.21 -3.97 -8.19
CA VAL A 187 24.01 -2.75 -8.14
C VAL A 187 25.15 -2.91 -7.13
N SER A 188 26.37 -2.56 -7.55
CA SER A 188 27.59 -2.58 -6.76
C SER A 188 28.09 -1.16 -6.43
N ASP A 189 29.21 -1.06 -5.73
CA ASP A 189 29.88 0.22 -5.44
C ASP A 189 30.18 1.05 -6.71
N ALA A 190 30.44 0.41 -7.85
CA ALA A 190 30.68 1.12 -9.10
C ALA A 190 29.41 1.83 -9.61
N GLY A 191 28.26 1.17 -9.54
CA GLY A 191 26.97 1.79 -9.88
C GLY A 191 26.57 2.87 -8.87
N LEU A 192 26.83 2.66 -7.58
CA LEU A 192 26.57 3.65 -6.54
C LEU A 192 27.28 4.97 -6.81
N LYS A 193 28.54 4.92 -7.24
CA LYS A 193 29.33 6.10 -7.58
C LYS A 193 28.68 6.96 -8.67
N LEU A 194 27.99 6.33 -9.63
CA LEU A 194 27.30 7.03 -10.73
C LEU A 194 26.12 7.88 -10.23
N LEU A 195 25.53 7.54 -9.08
CA LEU A 195 24.42 8.29 -8.49
C LEU A 195 24.87 9.58 -7.78
N SER A 196 26.17 9.86 -7.71
CA SER A 196 26.71 11.05 -7.05
C SER A 196 26.32 12.38 -7.70
N SER A 197 25.81 12.37 -8.93
CA SER A 197 25.24 13.55 -9.62
C SER A 197 23.86 13.95 -9.10
N LEU A 198 23.10 13.06 -8.45
CA LEU A 198 21.70 13.26 -8.09
C LEU A 198 21.54 14.15 -6.84
N LYS A 199 21.83 15.45 -6.96
CA LYS A 199 21.91 16.39 -5.82
C LYS A 199 20.61 16.57 -5.04
N ASN A 200 19.47 16.24 -5.65
CA ASN A 200 18.15 16.30 -5.02
C ASN A 200 17.76 15.01 -4.29
N LEU A 201 18.57 13.95 -4.37
CA LEU A 201 18.25 12.65 -3.78
C LEU A 201 18.21 12.74 -2.25
N LYS A 202 17.06 12.40 -1.67
CA LYS A 202 16.77 12.42 -0.22
C LYS A 202 16.73 11.04 0.38
N ILE A 203 16.20 10.05 -0.36
CA ILE A 203 15.96 8.71 0.14
C ILE A 203 16.52 7.70 -0.86
N LEU A 204 17.41 6.83 -0.37
CA LEU A 204 18.04 5.79 -1.17
C LEU A 204 17.92 4.44 -0.48
N TYR A 205 17.21 3.51 -1.11
CA TYR A 205 17.08 2.12 -0.65
C TYR A 205 17.95 1.19 -1.51
N LEU A 206 18.92 0.55 -0.88
CA LEU A 206 19.90 -0.37 -1.49
C LEU A 206 19.91 -1.72 -0.77
N ALA A 207 18.84 -2.08 -0.07
CA ALA A 207 18.82 -3.32 0.69
C ALA A 207 18.94 -4.54 -0.23
N ARG A 208 19.68 -5.59 0.15
CA ARG A 208 19.90 -6.79 -0.69
C ARG A 208 20.55 -6.45 -2.05
N THR A 209 21.56 -5.60 -2.05
CA THR A 209 22.40 -5.29 -3.24
C THR A 209 23.85 -5.72 -3.02
N GLU A 210 24.71 -5.52 -4.03
CA GLU A 210 26.11 -5.96 -4.07
C GLU A 210 27.09 -4.92 -3.49
N ILE A 211 26.60 -3.95 -2.71
CA ILE A 211 27.41 -2.91 -2.08
C ILE A 211 28.32 -3.50 -0.99
N THR A 212 29.63 -3.29 -1.12
CA THR A 212 30.66 -3.61 -0.12
C THR A 212 31.10 -2.39 0.68
N GLY A 213 30.85 -1.19 0.12
CA GLY A 213 31.09 0.08 0.78
C GLY A 213 32.40 0.77 0.41
N SER A 214 33.17 0.19 -0.52
CA SER A 214 34.41 0.75 -1.05
C SER A 214 34.24 2.12 -1.73
N GLN A 215 33.04 2.45 -2.23
CA GLN A 215 32.75 3.74 -2.89
C GLN A 215 31.68 4.58 -2.16
N LEU A 216 31.31 4.24 -0.92
CA LEU A 216 30.29 4.99 -0.15
C LEU A 216 30.65 6.46 0.08
N SER A 217 31.95 6.80 0.09
CA SER A 217 32.42 8.20 0.21
C SER A 217 31.90 9.10 -0.93
N SER A 218 31.55 8.53 -2.08
CA SER A 218 30.91 9.27 -3.18
C SER A 218 29.56 9.92 -2.79
N LEU A 219 28.83 9.32 -1.85
CA LEU A 219 27.54 9.83 -1.36
C LEU A 219 27.69 11.10 -0.51
N LYS A 220 28.91 11.45 -0.05
CA LYS A 220 29.17 12.72 0.66
C LYS A 220 28.82 13.95 -0.17
N SER A 221 28.78 13.80 -1.49
CA SER A 221 28.39 14.85 -2.43
C SER A 221 26.87 15.07 -2.53
N LEU A 222 26.06 14.14 -2.00
CA LEU A 222 24.59 14.20 -1.96
C LEU A 222 24.14 14.87 -0.66
N LYS A 223 24.15 16.21 -0.67
CA LYS A 223 23.86 17.02 0.54
C LYS A 223 22.42 16.92 1.02
N SER A 224 21.51 16.56 0.12
CA SER A 224 20.08 16.39 0.41
C SER A 224 19.74 14.99 0.94
N LEU A 225 20.70 14.05 0.94
CA LEU A 225 20.43 12.66 1.33
C LEU A 225 20.14 12.57 2.83
N GLU A 226 18.90 12.24 3.18
CA GLU A 226 18.44 12.15 4.57
C GLU A 226 18.31 10.71 5.05
N TYR A 227 18.07 9.77 4.14
CA TYR A 227 17.80 8.38 4.50
C TYR A 227 18.51 7.40 3.57
N LEU A 228 19.26 6.48 4.15
CA LEU A 228 20.02 5.45 3.44
C LEU A 228 19.76 4.07 4.05
N ALA A 229 19.21 3.15 3.26
CA ALA A 229 19.00 1.77 3.68
C ALA A 229 19.97 0.82 2.98
N LEU A 230 20.80 0.14 3.78
CA LEU A 230 21.85 -0.79 3.32
C LEU A 230 21.68 -2.16 3.97
N ASN A 231 20.46 -2.50 4.41
CA ASN A 231 20.20 -3.79 5.05
C ASN A 231 20.55 -4.95 4.12
N ARG A 232 21.12 -6.03 4.67
CA ARG A 232 21.45 -7.23 3.88
C ARG A 232 22.35 -6.95 2.67
N THR A 233 23.23 -5.96 2.78
CA THR A 233 24.31 -5.71 1.82
C THR A 233 25.60 -6.37 2.28
N LYS A 234 26.62 -6.36 1.41
CA LYS A 234 27.94 -6.94 1.67
C LYS A 234 28.90 -5.95 2.32
N ILE A 235 28.38 -4.97 3.07
CA ILE A 235 29.21 -3.90 3.63
C ILE A 235 30.31 -4.45 4.55
N GLU A 236 31.54 -4.03 4.25
CA GLU A 236 32.77 -4.40 4.96
C GLU A 236 33.23 -3.29 5.92
N PRO A 237 34.10 -3.59 6.90
CA PRO A 237 34.61 -2.59 7.85
C PRO A 237 35.29 -1.37 7.23
N ILE A 238 35.76 -1.45 5.98
CA ILE A 238 36.32 -0.30 5.26
C ILE A 238 35.30 0.84 5.05
N ALA A 239 34.01 0.51 5.05
CA ALA A 239 32.92 1.47 4.87
C ALA A 239 32.70 2.41 6.07
N VAL A 240 33.26 2.08 7.24
CA VAL A 240 32.93 2.73 8.52
C VAL A 240 33.25 4.21 8.52
N GLU A 241 34.42 4.58 8.00
CA GLU A 241 34.81 5.99 7.90
C GLU A 241 33.88 6.75 6.96
N ALA A 242 33.62 6.19 5.77
CA ALA A 242 32.74 6.78 4.77
C ALA A 242 31.30 6.98 5.31
N LEU A 243 30.74 5.96 5.97
CA LEU A 243 29.41 6.04 6.59
C LEU A 243 29.36 7.09 7.72
N SER A 244 30.41 7.14 8.54
CA SER A 244 30.48 8.09 9.65
C SER A 244 30.60 9.55 9.19
N ASP A 245 31.07 9.77 7.95
CA ASP A 245 31.18 11.06 7.32
C ASP A 245 29.86 11.57 6.71
N LEU A 246 28.83 10.71 6.60
CA LEU A 246 27.51 11.05 6.08
C LEU A 246 26.63 11.72 7.16
N THR A 247 27.15 12.81 7.74
CA THR A 247 26.53 13.53 8.87
C THR A 247 25.21 14.22 8.52
N GLN A 248 24.86 14.31 7.23
CA GLN A 248 23.57 14.82 6.77
C GLN A 248 22.41 13.83 7.00
N LEU A 249 22.68 12.54 7.22
CA LEU A 249 21.65 11.52 7.35
C LEU A 249 20.81 11.71 8.63
N LYS A 250 19.50 11.57 8.47
CA LYS A 250 18.53 11.44 9.57
C LYS A 250 18.25 9.98 9.90
N GLY A 251 18.34 9.08 8.91
CA GLY A 251 18.14 7.65 9.10
C GLY A 251 19.16 6.82 8.31
N LEU A 252 19.69 5.78 8.96
CA LEU A 252 20.65 4.85 8.36
C LEU A 252 20.30 3.42 8.79
N GLU A 253 20.00 2.54 7.84
CA GLU A 253 19.73 1.12 8.13
C GLU A 253 20.90 0.22 7.71
N LEU A 254 21.39 -0.57 8.66
CA LEU A 254 22.55 -1.46 8.54
C LEU A 254 22.26 -2.87 9.09
N LYS A 255 20.99 -3.26 9.16
CA LYS A 255 20.58 -4.58 9.66
C LYS A 255 21.06 -5.68 8.73
N PHE A 256 21.48 -6.79 9.32
CA PHE A 256 22.00 -7.97 8.64
C PHE A 256 23.17 -7.64 7.70
N THR A 257 24.10 -6.80 8.14
CA THR A 257 25.36 -6.51 7.44
C THR A 257 26.53 -7.25 8.11
N SER A 258 27.67 -7.35 7.42
CA SER A 258 28.88 -7.99 7.97
C SER A 258 29.71 -7.07 8.88
N LEU A 259 29.18 -5.91 9.27
CA LEU A 259 29.90 -4.97 10.13
C LEU A 259 30.00 -5.52 11.57
N PRO A 260 31.21 -5.60 12.15
CA PRO A 260 31.35 -5.94 13.56
C PRO A 260 30.77 -4.80 14.39
N ALA A 261 30.10 -5.07 15.50
CA ALA A 261 29.49 -3.95 16.22
C ALA A 261 30.45 -2.96 16.91
N SER A 262 31.76 -3.21 16.93
CA SER A 262 32.71 -2.12 17.24
C SER A 262 32.63 -1.03 16.17
N ALA A 263 32.54 -1.42 14.90
CA ALA A 263 32.25 -0.51 13.79
C ALA A 263 30.87 0.13 13.91
N LEU A 264 29.82 -0.63 14.26
CA LEU A 264 28.48 -0.05 14.45
C LEU A 264 28.45 0.97 15.61
N GLN A 265 29.16 0.70 16.70
CA GLN A 265 29.30 1.63 17.81
C GLN A 265 30.04 2.91 17.39
N GLN A 266 31.12 2.78 16.61
CA GLN A 266 31.85 3.92 16.05
C GLN A 266 30.98 4.78 15.13
N ILE A 267 30.17 4.16 14.27
CA ILE A 267 29.22 4.87 13.41
C ILE A 267 28.20 5.63 14.27
N LYS A 268 27.58 4.96 15.26
CA LYS A 268 26.62 5.58 16.18
C LYS A 268 27.20 6.73 16.97
N SER A 269 28.45 6.62 17.44
CA SER A 269 29.11 7.69 18.19
C SER A 269 29.45 8.90 17.32
N LYS A 270 29.76 8.70 16.02
CA LYS A 270 30.02 9.82 15.10
C LYS A 270 28.74 10.45 14.55
N LEU A 271 27.69 9.66 14.37
CA LEU A 271 26.39 10.08 13.83
C LEU A 271 25.34 10.27 14.93
N GLU A 272 25.64 11.09 15.94
CA GLU A 272 24.80 11.24 17.15
C GLU A 272 23.37 11.73 16.87
N LYS A 273 23.15 12.41 15.74
CA LYS A 273 21.84 12.94 15.32
C LYS A 273 21.10 12.04 14.33
N THR A 274 21.70 10.94 13.91
CA THR A 274 21.14 10.01 12.93
C THR A 274 20.52 8.82 13.64
N ASN A 275 19.30 8.45 13.24
CA ASN A 275 18.68 7.21 13.68
C ASN A 275 19.36 6.03 12.96
N VAL A 276 20.32 5.39 13.63
CA VAL A 276 21.03 4.22 13.10
C VAL A 276 20.34 2.93 13.52
N PHE A 277 19.70 2.26 12.57
CA PHE A 277 19.05 0.97 12.73
C PHE A 277 20.04 -0.14 12.38
N SER A 278 20.69 -0.71 13.38
CA SER A 278 21.64 -1.82 13.21
C SER A 278 21.22 -3.01 14.06
N ASP A 279 21.79 -4.17 13.76
CA ASP A 279 21.68 -5.31 14.67
C ASP A 279 22.41 -4.96 15.98
N ALA A 280 21.81 -5.26 17.12
CA ALA A 280 22.45 -5.08 18.41
C ALA A 280 23.49 -6.19 18.59
N LYS A 281 24.73 -5.87 18.99
CA LYS A 281 25.71 -6.89 19.40
C LYS A 281 25.31 -7.48 20.76
N THR A 282 25.39 -8.79 20.88
CA THR A 282 26.26 -9.45 21.86
C THR A 282 27.04 -10.56 21.14
N ASP A 283 28.14 -11.00 21.72
CA ASP A 283 29.31 -11.65 21.10
C ASP A 283 29.10 -12.91 20.25
N ALA A 284 30.18 -13.27 19.55
CA ALA A 284 30.37 -14.37 18.60
C ALA A 284 30.22 -15.79 19.18
N SER A 285 29.22 -16.06 20.01
CA SER A 285 28.77 -17.42 20.36
C SER A 285 27.27 -17.63 20.17
N THR A 286 26.54 -16.67 19.61
CA THR A 286 25.15 -16.86 19.24
C THR A 286 24.93 -16.30 17.85
N VAL A 287 24.68 -17.20 16.91
CA VAL A 287 23.82 -16.88 15.77
C VAL A 287 22.63 -16.10 16.36
N PRO A 288 22.32 -14.85 15.92
CA PRO A 288 21.09 -14.19 16.28
C PRO A 288 19.99 -14.98 15.59
N SER A 289 19.57 -15.97 16.32
CA SER A 289 18.38 -16.70 16.08
C SER A 289 17.24 -15.68 16.22
N LEU A 290 16.77 -15.23 15.06
CA LEU A 290 15.39 -14.80 14.90
C LEU A 290 14.37 -15.89 15.34
N PHE A 291 14.86 -17.02 15.88
CA PHE A 291 14.16 -18.17 16.41
C PHE A 291 14.69 -18.77 17.75
N SER A 292 15.70 -18.25 18.48
CA SER A 292 16.23 -18.97 19.69
C SER A 292 16.11 -18.25 21.02
N ASP A 293 15.73 -16.99 21.06
CA ASP A 293 15.35 -16.36 22.34
C ASP A 293 13.86 -16.56 22.66
N SER A 294 13.08 -17.22 21.79
CA SER A 294 11.66 -17.53 22.08
C SER A 294 11.43 -18.82 22.84
N ASP A 295 12.43 -19.69 22.92
CA ASP A 295 12.23 -21.06 23.43
C ASP A 295 12.57 -21.21 24.92
N SER A 296 13.13 -20.17 25.54
CA SER A 296 13.49 -20.14 26.96
C SER A 296 12.43 -19.49 27.86
N ILE A 297 11.46 -18.77 27.28
CA ILE A 297 10.32 -18.20 28.01
C ILE A 297 9.15 -19.20 27.91
N PRO A 298 8.58 -19.65 29.03
CA PRO A 298 7.43 -20.55 29.00
C PRO A 298 6.28 -19.95 28.18
N LEU A 299 5.94 -20.61 27.07
CA LEU A 299 4.81 -20.20 26.25
C LEU A 299 3.51 -20.41 27.03
N LYS A 300 2.69 -19.36 27.08
CA LYS A 300 1.34 -19.43 27.66
C LYS A 300 0.40 -20.16 26.71
N ALA A 301 -0.77 -20.54 27.22
CA ALA A 301 -1.87 -21.03 26.39
C ALA A 301 -2.24 -19.96 25.35
N VAL A 302 -2.66 -20.41 24.16
CA VAL A 302 -3.11 -19.51 23.09
C VAL A 302 -4.42 -18.87 23.53
N LEU A 303 -4.44 -17.55 23.63
CA LEU A 303 -5.65 -16.78 23.86
C LEU A 303 -6.57 -16.90 22.63
N PRO A 304 -7.88 -17.10 22.83
CA PRO A 304 -8.83 -17.05 21.74
C PRO A 304 -8.81 -15.69 21.02
N PRO A 305 -9.29 -15.63 19.78
CA PRO A 305 -9.39 -14.37 19.05
C PRO A 305 -10.16 -13.29 19.82
N ILE A 306 -9.69 -12.04 19.73
CA ILE A 306 -10.27 -10.94 20.51
C ILE A 306 -11.76 -10.71 20.26
N GLN A 307 -12.27 -10.98 19.05
CA GLN A 307 -13.69 -10.89 18.72
C GLN A 307 -14.53 -11.92 19.47
N GLU A 308 -14.02 -13.13 19.69
CA GLU A 308 -14.71 -14.17 20.47
C GLU A 308 -14.73 -13.80 21.95
N ARG A 309 -13.62 -13.27 22.46
CA ARG A 309 -13.52 -12.79 23.85
C ARG A 309 -14.45 -11.61 24.13
N ILE A 310 -14.53 -10.66 23.18
CA ILE A 310 -15.50 -9.55 23.24
C ILE A 310 -16.93 -10.07 23.20
N ALA A 311 -17.24 -11.02 22.31
CA ALA A 311 -18.57 -11.62 22.17
C ALA A 311 -18.99 -12.43 23.41
N ALA A 312 -18.04 -13.08 24.08
CA ALA A 312 -18.25 -13.79 25.34
C ALA A 312 -18.48 -12.87 26.55
N GLY A 313 -18.43 -11.55 26.36
CA GLY A 313 -18.64 -10.58 27.43
C GLY A 313 -17.45 -10.40 28.37
N GLU A 314 -16.26 -10.88 27.99
CA GLU A 314 -15.05 -10.69 28.80
C GLU A 314 -14.73 -9.19 28.96
N LYS A 315 -14.22 -8.82 30.14
CA LYS A 315 -13.67 -7.48 30.39
C LYS A 315 -12.26 -7.36 29.80
N VAL A 316 -12.17 -7.41 28.48
CA VAL A 316 -10.92 -7.20 27.73
C VAL A 316 -10.73 -5.72 27.47
N THR A 317 -9.55 -5.20 27.82
CA THR A 317 -9.06 -3.89 27.39
C THR A 317 -8.15 -4.09 26.17
N PRO A 318 -8.55 -3.65 24.97
CA PRO A 318 -7.72 -3.83 23.79
C PRO A 318 -6.43 -3.01 23.89
N ASN A 319 -5.29 -3.66 23.68
CA ASN A 319 -3.99 -3.01 23.58
C ASN A 319 -3.82 -2.29 22.21
N PHE A 320 -3.17 -1.13 22.25
CA PHE A 320 -2.94 -0.30 21.07
C PHE A 320 -2.11 -0.99 19.98
N GLN A 321 -0.98 -1.59 20.36
CA GLN A 321 -0.06 -2.24 19.42
C GLN A 321 -0.56 -3.62 19.00
N GLN A 322 -1.15 -4.38 19.92
CA GLN A 322 -1.55 -5.77 19.66
C GLN A 322 -2.89 -5.87 18.92
N HIS A 323 -3.78 -4.89 19.09
CA HIS A 323 -5.15 -4.98 18.56
C HIS A 323 -5.55 -3.78 17.70
N VAL A 324 -5.36 -2.55 18.17
CA VAL A 324 -5.86 -1.35 17.47
C VAL A 324 -5.14 -1.12 16.15
N ILE A 325 -3.80 -1.11 16.16
CA ILE A 325 -3.01 -0.91 14.93
C ILE A 325 -3.22 -2.04 13.92
N PRO A 326 -3.16 -3.34 14.32
CA PRO A 326 -3.47 -4.44 13.42
C PRO A 326 -4.88 -4.35 12.83
N LEU A 327 -5.89 -3.98 13.63
CA LEU A 327 -7.26 -3.76 13.12
C LEU A 327 -7.28 -2.66 12.05
N LEU A 328 -6.67 -1.50 12.32
CA LEU A 328 -6.60 -0.41 11.32
C LEU A 328 -5.84 -0.84 10.05
N GLY A 329 -4.84 -1.72 10.19
CA GLY A 329 -4.15 -2.40 9.10
C GLY A 329 -5.07 -3.28 8.26
N ARG A 330 -5.80 -4.18 8.93
CA ARG A 330 -6.76 -5.10 8.30
C ARG A 330 -7.86 -4.36 7.54
N LEU A 331 -8.40 -3.28 8.13
CA LEU A 331 -9.43 -2.45 7.50
C LEU A 331 -8.87 -1.53 6.39
N GLY A 332 -7.54 -1.46 6.24
CA GLY A 332 -6.86 -0.64 5.24
C GLY A 332 -6.82 0.87 5.57
N CYS A 333 -7.18 1.27 6.79
CA CYS A 333 -7.22 2.67 7.22
C CYS A 333 -5.83 3.34 7.20
N ASN A 334 -4.79 2.60 7.55
CA ASN A 334 -3.38 3.03 7.51
C ASN A 334 -2.66 2.65 6.20
N SER A 335 -3.42 2.31 5.15
CA SER A 335 -2.86 2.06 3.82
C SER A 335 -2.53 3.37 3.11
N ARG A 336 -1.65 3.28 2.10
CA ARG A 336 -1.23 4.41 1.26
C ARG A 336 -2.38 5.22 0.66
N ASN A 337 -3.52 4.57 0.41
CA ASN A 337 -4.68 5.18 -0.24
C ASN A 337 -5.56 5.97 0.75
N CYS A 338 -5.39 5.76 2.05
CA CYS A 338 -6.17 6.38 3.12
C CYS A 338 -5.25 7.24 4.00
N HIS A 339 -5.27 7.03 5.33
CA HIS A 339 -4.52 7.85 6.27
C HIS A 339 -3.04 7.48 6.34
N GLY A 340 -2.63 6.33 5.78
CA GLY A 340 -1.24 5.92 5.63
C GLY A 340 -0.45 6.64 4.53
N SER A 341 -1.08 7.61 3.84
CA SER A 341 -0.40 8.45 2.87
C SER A 341 0.57 9.43 3.56
N PHE A 342 1.57 9.94 2.83
CA PHE A 342 2.53 10.89 3.39
C PHE A 342 1.90 12.21 3.86
N GLN A 343 0.73 12.59 3.31
CA GLN A 343 -0.01 13.79 3.73
C GLN A 343 -1.17 13.46 4.68
N GLY A 344 -1.45 12.17 4.92
CA GLY A 344 -2.71 11.73 5.49
C GLY A 344 -3.91 12.09 4.60
N ARG A 345 -5.09 12.16 5.21
CA ARG A 345 -6.33 12.68 4.60
C ARG A 345 -7.14 13.48 5.61
N GLY A 346 -7.71 14.59 5.16
CA GLY A 346 -8.59 15.43 6.00
C GLY A 346 -7.94 15.90 7.31
N GLY A 347 -6.63 16.16 7.32
CA GLY A 347 -5.87 16.52 8.53
C GLY A 347 -5.64 15.36 9.50
N PHE A 348 -5.77 14.11 9.06
CA PHE A 348 -5.48 12.91 9.85
C PHE A 348 -4.53 11.98 9.12
N GLN A 349 -3.45 11.61 9.80
CA GLN A 349 -2.39 10.79 9.26
C GLN A 349 -2.06 9.64 10.21
N LEU A 350 -1.89 8.47 9.63
CA LEU A 350 -1.32 7.30 10.25
C LEU A 350 -0.01 6.98 9.53
N SER A 351 0.92 6.35 10.22
CA SER A 351 2.10 5.73 9.64
C SER A 351 1.67 4.60 8.70
N MET A 352 2.38 4.47 7.58
CA MET A 352 2.04 3.47 6.57
C MET A 352 2.20 2.06 7.13
N PHE A 353 1.13 1.26 7.15
CA PHE A 353 1.13 -0.07 7.77
C PHE A 353 1.44 -0.09 9.28
N GLY A 354 1.35 1.04 9.98
CA GLY A 354 1.45 1.07 11.45
C GLY A 354 2.88 0.89 12.00
N TYR A 355 3.91 1.39 11.30
CA TYR A 355 5.31 1.25 11.74
C TYR A 355 5.73 2.22 12.86
N ASP A 356 5.02 3.35 13.03
CA ASP A 356 5.31 4.36 14.04
C ASP A 356 4.15 4.50 15.03
N PHE A 357 4.18 3.67 16.07
CA PHE A 357 3.13 3.62 17.07
C PHE A 357 2.93 4.94 17.82
N LYS A 358 4.00 5.73 18.01
CA LYS A 358 3.87 7.00 18.73
C LYS A 358 3.10 8.00 17.86
N LEU A 359 3.51 8.15 16.60
CA LEU A 359 2.83 9.01 15.64
C LEU A 359 1.36 8.61 15.48
N ASP A 360 1.09 7.31 15.32
CA ASP A 360 -0.25 6.78 15.15
C ASP A 360 -1.15 7.07 16.35
N HIS A 361 -0.62 6.83 17.55
CA HIS A 361 -1.34 7.08 18.80
C HIS A 361 -1.68 8.56 18.97
N ASP A 362 -0.68 9.43 18.80
CA ASP A 362 -0.83 10.88 18.92
C ASP A 362 -1.87 11.43 17.93
N ASN A 363 -1.91 10.88 16.71
CA ASN A 363 -2.88 11.30 15.70
C ASN A 363 -4.29 10.74 15.95
N LEU A 364 -4.41 9.52 16.48
CA LEU A 364 -5.70 8.94 16.86
C LEU A 364 -6.33 9.69 18.04
N LEU A 365 -5.54 10.15 19.01
CA LEU A 365 -6.05 10.96 20.11
C LEU A 365 -6.74 12.25 19.66
N LYS A 366 -6.37 12.80 18.49
CA LYS A 366 -7.03 13.98 17.90
C LYS A 366 -8.40 13.66 17.29
N ARG A 367 -8.78 12.39 17.22
CA ARG A 367 -10.01 11.87 16.59
C ARG A 367 -10.89 11.10 17.57
N ILE A 368 -10.56 11.15 18.85
CA ILE A 368 -11.22 10.41 19.91
C ILE A 368 -11.78 11.38 20.94
N ASP A 369 -13.02 11.16 21.32
CA ASP A 369 -13.61 11.71 22.52
C ASP A 369 -13.59 10.62 23.61
N LYS A 370 -12.87 10.87 24.70
CA LYS A 370 -12.73 9.91 25.80
C LYS A 370 -13.91 9.95 26.77
N GLU A 371 -14.62 11.07 26.84
CA GLU A 371 -15.80 11.25 27.70
C GLU A 371 -17.04 10.64 27.04
N HIS A 372 -17.15 10.80 25.72
CA HIS A 372 -18.23 10.28 24.88
C HIS A 372 -17.67 9.40 23.75
N PRO A 373 -17.20 8.17 24.05
CA PRO A 373 -16.56 7.28 23.07
C PRO A 373 -17.32 7.14 21.75
N GLU A 374 -18.66 7.07 21.80
CA GLU A 374 -19.56 6.97 20.65
C GLU A 374 -19.54 8.19 19.71
N GLN A 375 -19.04 9.34 20.15
CA GLN A 375 -18.89 10.54 19.32
C GLN A 375 -17.52 10.61 18.64
N SER A 376 -16.64 9.64 18.89
CA SER A 376 -15.30 9.61 18.33
C SER A 376 -15.33 9.45 16.81
N LEU A 377 -14.69 10.37 16.09
CA LEU A 377 -14.57 10.32 14.63
C LEU A 377 -13.91 9.05 14.10
N VAL A 378 -13.02 8.42 14.89
CA VAL A 378 -12.41 7.13 14.54
C VAL A 378 -13.41 5.97 14.53
N LEU A 379 -14.56 6.11 15.20
CA LEU A 379 -15.67 5.15 15.13
C LEU A 379 -16.62 5.50 13.98
N ASN A 380 -17.03 6.77 13.89
CA ASN A 380 -18.19 7.18 13.09
C ASN A 380 -17.87 7.35 11.60
N LYS A 381 -16.65 7.80 11.25
CA LYS A 381 -16.26 7.93 9.84
C LYS A 381 -16.11 6.56 9.16
N PRO A 382 -15.39 5.57 9.74
CA PRO A 382 -15.28 4.25 9.14
C PRO A 382 -16.60 3.48 9.01
N THR A 383 -17.61 3.78 9.83
CA THR A 383 -18.98 3.20 9.75
C THR A 383 -19.90 3.93 8.78
N SER A 384 -19.43 5.03 8.16
CA SER A 384 -20.25 5.94 7.35
C SER A 384 -21.43 6.58 8.11
N GLU A 385 -21.38 6.60 9.45
CA GLU A 385 -22.29 7.41 10.27
C GLU A 385 -21.99 8.91 10.07
N ASP A 386 -20.71 9.24 9.85
CA ASP A 386 -20.25 10.52 9.31
C ASP A 386 -19.78 10.36 7.87
N GLU A 387 -19.87 11.45 7.08
CA GLU A 387 -19.33 11.45 5.71
C GLU A 387 -17.83 11.13 5.70
N HIS A 388 -17.46 10.11 4.92
CA HIS A 388 -16.11 9.59 4.84
C HIS A 388 -15.74 9.22 3.41
N GLU A 389 -14.81 9.98 2.81
CA GLU A 389 -14.29 9.73 1.46
C GLU A 389 -13.69 8.32 1.28
N GLY A 390 -13.21 7.71 2.37
CA GLY A 390 -12.68 6.35 2.35
C GLY A 390 -13.73 5.25 2.19
N GLY A 391 -15.02 5.61 2.22
CA GLY A 391 -16.15 4.70 2.19
C GLY A 391 -16.35 3.92 3.50
N LEU A 392 -17.24 2.92 3.45
CA LEU A 392 -17.46 2.00 4.56
C LEU A 392 -16.22 1.13 4.77
N ARG A 393 -15.61 1.23 5.94
CA ARG A 393 -14.43 0.45 6.35
C ARG A 393 -14.71 -0.46 7.52
N LEU A 394 -15.64 -0.07 8.38
CA LEU A 394 -15.98 -0.76 9.60
C LEU A 394 -17.49 -1.08 9.58
N PRO A 395 -17.91 -2.34 9.74
CA PRO A 395 -19.34 -2.67 9.82
C PRO A 395 -19.99 -2.01 11.05
N PRO A 396 -21.09 -1.25 10.91
CA PRO A 396 -21.79 -0.66 12.06
C PRO A 396 -22.27 -1.76 13.02
N GLY A 397 -21.99 -1.60 14.32
CA GLY A 397 -22.31 -2.61 15.33
C GLY A 397 -21.38 -3.85 15.33
N GLY A 398 -20.36 -3.88 14.47
CA GLY A 398 -19.38 -4.97 14.41
C GLY A 398 -18.51 -5.07 15.66
N TRP A 399 -17.81 -6.21 15.79
CA TRP A 399 -16.85 -6.42 16.87
C TRP A 399 -15.65 -5.46 16.74
N GLU A 400 -15.33 -5.02 15.52
CA GLU A 400 -14.30 -4.03 15.22
C GLU A 400 -14.63 -2.68 15.87
N GLN A 401 -15.90 -2.24 15.76
CA GLN A 401 -16.39 -1.02 16.42
C GLN A 401 -16.28 -1.18 17.94
N SER A 402 -16.68 -2.36 18.43
CA SER A 402 -16.65 -2.68 19.86
C SER A 402 -15.24 -2.70 20.43
N LEU A 403 -14.26 -3.18 19.66
CA LEU A 403 -12.84 -3.17 20.02
C LEU A 403 -12.33 -1.72 20.15
N LEU A 404 -12.53 -0.89 19.13
CA LEU A 404 -12.10 0.51 19.17
C LEU A 404 -12.79 1.28 20.32
N ARG A 405 -14.10 1.09 20.48
CA ARG A 405 -14.88 1.72 21.57
C ARG A 405 -14.34 1.33 22.94
N ARG A 406 -14.05 0.05 23.19
CA ARG A 406 -13.48 -0.43 24.46
C ARG A 406 -12.11 0.16 24.75
N TRP A 407 -11.25 0.26 23.73
CA TRP A 407 -9.94 0.91 23.89
C TRP A 407 -10.09 2.40 24.24
N ILE A 408 -11.00 3.11 23.59
CA ILE A 408 -11.31 4.52 23.88
C ILE A 408 -11.85 4.69 25.31
N SER A 409 -12.85 3.89 25.70
CA SER A 409 -13.44 3.90 27.04
C SER A 409 -12.44 3.55 28.13
N ALA A 410 -11.40 2.78 27.82
CA ALA A 410 -10.29 2.49 28.73
C ALA A 410 -9.23 3.60 28.80
N GLY A 411 -9.50 4.77 28.19
CA GLY A 411 -8.63 5.95 28.20
C GLY A 411 -7.71 6.08 26.99
N ALA A 412 -7.88 5.24 25.96
CA ALA A 412 -7.05 5.18 24.77
C ALA A 412 -5.55 5.11 25.12
N GLN A 413 -5.17 4.14 25.96
CA GLN A 413 -3.81 4.01 26.47
C GLN A 413 -2.82 3.72 25.34
N THR A 414 -1.61 4.28 25.47
CA THR A 414 -0.47 4.06 24.57
C THR A 414 0.40 2.90 25.05
N ILE A 415 1.51 2.67 24.35
CA ILE A 415 2.53 1.70 24.72
C ILE A 415 3.28 2.19 25.96
N ASP A 416 3.44 1.33 26.96
CA ASP A 416 4.39 1.56 28.07
C ASP A 416 5.74 0.87 27.80
N LYS A 417 6.80 1.26 28.52
CA LYS A 417 8.13 0.65 28.36
C LYS A 417 8.18 -0.84 28.73
N THR A 418 7.11 -1.36 29.32
CA THR A 418 6.97 -2.76 29.78
C THR A 418 6.13 -3.62 28.84
N SER A 419 5.59 -3.03 27.77
CA SER A 419 4.71 -3.72 26.82
C SER A 419 5.50 -4.80 26.08
N PRO A 420 4.95 -6.01 25.95
CA PRO A 420 5.67 -7.11 25.34
C PRO A 420 5.85 -6.85 23.84
N ARG A 421 7.08 -7.03 23.34
CA ARG A 421 7.40 -6.82 21.92
C ARG A 421 6.91 -8.00 21.09
N PHE A 422 6.52 -7.73 19.86
CA PHE A 422 6.21 -8.77 18.88
C PHE A 422 7.46 -9.63 18.64
N VAL A 423 7.30 -10.96 18.67
CA VAL A 423 8.38 -11.90 18.41
C VAL A 423 8.22 -12.55 17.04
N ARG A 424 7.08 -13.20 16.80
CA ARG A 424 6.81 -13.91 15.53
C ARG A 424 5.32 -14.14 15.30
N LEU A 425 4.96 -14.43 14.05
CA LEU A 425 3.65 -14.90 13.63
C LEU A 425 3.75 -16.40 13.29
N GLU A 426 2.94 -17.24 13.91
CA GLU A 426 2.77 -18.65 13.52
C GLU A 426 1.56 -18.74 12.61
N VAL A 427 1.75 -19.08 11.34
CA VAL A 427 0.63 -19.35 10.43
C VAL A 427 0.54 -20.84 10.18
N THR A 428 -0.63 -21.42 10.40
CA THR A 428 -0.90 -22.84 10.18
C THR A 428 -2.18 -23.03 9.37
N PRO A 429 -2.22 -24.00 8.44
CA PRO A 429 -1.09 -24.82 7.99
C PRO A 429 -0.02 -24.01 7.23
N GLN A 430 1.24 -24.44 7.31
CA GLN A 430 2.34 -23.82 6.56
C GLN A 430 2.36 -24.23 5.08
N GLN A 431 1.75 -25.37 4.76
CA GLN A 431 1.62 -25.89 3.41
C GLN A 431 0.24 -26.55 3.29
N VAL A 432 -0.44 -26.27 2.19
CA VAL A 432 -1.69 -26.91 1.81
C VAL A 432 -1.48 -27.57 0.46
N VAL A 433 -1.98 -28.80 0.32
CA VAL A 433 -2.02 -29.52 -0.95
C VAL A 433 -3.47 -29.87 -1.20
N PHE A 434 -4.07 -29.23 -2.20
CA PHE A 434 -5.43 -29.52 -2.62
C PHE A 434 -5.44 -30.72 -3.58
N SER A 435 -6.37 -31.63 -3.36
CA SER A 435 -6.56 -32.80 -4.24
C SER A 435 -7.61 -32.51 -5.32
N GLU A 436 -8.57 -31.63 -5.04
CA GLU A 436 -9.68 -31.31 -5.92
C GLU A 436 -10.01 -29.81 -5.91
N LYS A 437 -10.66 -29.33 -6.98
CA LYS A 437 -11.10 -27.93 -7.06
C LYS A 437 -12.29 -27.69 -6.13
N GLY A 438 -12.21 -26.64 -5.31
CA GLY A 438 -13.28 -26.25 -4.39
C GLY A 438 -13.08 -26.73 -2.95
N GLU A 439 -11.97 -27.43 -2.67
CA GLU A 439 -11.51 -27.65 -1.30
C GLU A 439 -11.14 -26.30 -0.66
N SER A 440 -11.44 -26.17 0.63
CA SER A 440 -11.17 -24.95 1.39
C SER A 440 -10.43 -25.28 2.68
N VAL A 441 -9.39 -24.51 3.01
CA VAL A 441 -8.61 -24.75 4.23
C VAL A 441 -8.48 -23.46 5.05
N PRO A 442 -8.95 -23.44 6.32
CA PRO A 442 -8.81 -22.27 7.16
C PRO A 442 -7.34 -22.12 7.61
N LEU A 443 -6.81 -20.92 7.43
CA LEU A 443 -5.57 -20.48 8.05
C LEU A 443 -5.84 -20.02 9.47
N LYS A 444 -4.84 -20.23 10.31
CA LYS A 444 -4.78 -19.72 11.68
C LYS A 444 -3.49 -18.96 11.86
N ALA A 445 -3.58 -17.72 12.35
CA ALA A 445 -2.44 -16.85 12.62
C ALA A 445 -2.31 -16.61 14.13
N ILE A 446 -1.23 -17.06 14.75
CA ILE A 446 -0.94 -16.85 16.18
C ILE A 446 0.20 -15.85 16.34
N ALA A 447 -0.06 -14.72 16.99
CA ALA A 447 0.98 -13.78 17.38
C ALA A 447 1.65 -14.26 18.67
N VAL A 448 2.98 -14.29 18.68
CA VAL A 448 3.80 -14.62 19.85
C VAL A 448 4.52 -13.36 20.32
N TRP A 449 4.41 -13.07 21.61
CA TRP A 449 4.97 -11.88 22.25
C TRP A 449 6.11 -12.24 23.21
N SER A 450 6.95 -11.26 23.54
CA SER A 450 8.19 -11.48 24.31
C SER A 450 8.00 -11.89 25.76
N ASP A 451 6.77 -11.86 26.28
CA ASP A 451 6.42 -12.32 27.62
C ASP A 451 5.84 -13.75 27.61
N GLY A 452 5.94 -14.46 26.46
CA GLY A 452 5.40 -15.79 26.25
C GLY A 452 3.90 -15.80 25.94
N THR A 453 3.21 -14.66 25.91
CA THR A 453 1.80 -14.58 25.51
C THR A 453 1.63 -14.96 24.06
N ARG A 454 0.61 -15.76 23.79
CA ARG A 454 0.21 -16.21 22.45
C ARG A 454 -1.24 -15.86 22.25
N GLU A 455 -1.58 -15.26 21.12
CA GLU A 455 -2.97 -14.90 20.80
C GLU A 455 -3.29 -15.25 19.36
N ASP A 456 -4.46 -15.81 19.15
CA ASP A 456 -5.01 -15.99 17.82
C ASP A 456 -5.42 -14.63 17.24
N VAL A 457 -4.66 -14.18 16.26
CA VAL A 457 -4.84 -12.89 15.58
C VAL A 457 -5.36 -13.08 14.16
N THR A 458 -5.96 -14.24 13.84
CA THR A 458 -6.53 -14.52 12.51
C THR A 458 -7.52 -13.42 12.10
N CYS A 459 -8.37 -12.99 13.03
CA CYS A 459 -9.33 -11.89 12.85
C CYS A 459 -8.73 -10.50 12.66
N LEU A 460 -7.45 -10.31 13.01
CA LEU A 460 -6.71 -9.06 12.87
C LEU A 460 -5.70 -9.12 11.71
N THR A 461 -5.57 -10.28 11.07
CA THR A 461 -4.62 -10.53 9.99
C THR A 461 -5.26 -10.17 8.66
N ARG A 462 -4.49 -9.61 7.74
CA ARG A 462 -4.88 -9.46 6.34
C ARG A 462 -4.23 -10.58 5.54
N PHE A 463 -5.05 -11.35 4.83
CA PHE A 463 -4.57 -12.42 3.95
C PHE A 463 -4.64 -11.94 2.51
N GLU A 464 -3.59 -12.23 1.75
CA GLU A 464 -3.49 -11.94 0.33
C GLU A 464 -2.87 -13.13 -0.37
N SER A 465 -3.49 -13.58 -1.45
CA SER A 465 -2.85 -14.55 -2.35
C SER A 465 -1.92 -13.79 -3.29
N LYS A 466 -0.72 -14.33 -3.47
CA LYS A 466 0.22 -13.84 -4.49
C LYS A 466 -0.16 -14.28 -5.89
N ASP A 467 -0.90 -15.39 -5.99
CA ASP A 467 -1.36 -15.98 -7.24
C ASP A 467 -2.77 -16.54 -7.02
N ASP A 468 -3.77 -15.70 -7.27
CA ASP A 468 -5.18 -16.05 -7.14
C ASP A 468 -5.64 -17.08 -8.18
N SER A 469 -4.83 -17.35 -9.22
CA SER A 469 -5.07 -18.44 -10.17
C SER A 469 -4.78 -19.82 -9.57
N VAL A 470 -3.92 -19.89 -8.56
CA VAL A 470 -3.60 -21.12 -7.83
C VAL A 470 -4.58 -21.33 -6.68
N ALA A 471 -4.75 -20.31 -5.85
CA ALA A 471 -5.71 -20.33 -4.75
C ALA A 471 -6.11 -18.90 -4.35
N GLU A 472 -7.40 -18.71 -4.10
CA GLU A 472 -7.91 -17.48 -3.52
C GLU A 472 -7.74 -17.52 -1.99
N VAL A 473 -7.90 -16.39 -1.31
CA VAL A 473 -7.99 -16.40 0.16
C VAL A 473 -9.01 -15.38 0.60
N THR A 474 -9.94 -15.81 1.45
CA THR A 474 -10.97 -14.92 1.98
C THR A 474 -10.40 -13.96 3.03
N PRO A 475 -11.06 -12.83 3.30
CA PRO A 475 -10.65 -11.93 4.39
C PRO A 475 -10.59 -12.61 5.77
N GLU A 476 -11.34 -13.69 5.97
CA GLU A 476 -11.35 -14.50 7.19
C GLU A 476 -10.18 -15.48 7.26
N GLY A 477 -9.39 -15.61 6.19
CA GLY A 477 -8.21 -16.48 6.13
C GLY A 477 -8.51 -17.89 5.65
N THR A 478 -9.58 -18.11 4.89
CA THR A 478 -9.83 -19.41 4.25
C THR A 478 -9.22 -19.40 2.85
N ILE A 479 -8.28 -20.31 2.58
CA ILE A 479 -7.76 -20.56 1.22
C ILE A 479 -8.79 -21.37 0.44
#